data_AF-A0A2E3HQ65-F1
#
_entry.id   AF-A0A2E3HQ65-F1
#
_cell.length_a   1.000
_cell.length_b   1.000
_cell.length_c   1.000
_cell.angle_alpha   90.00
_cell.angle_beta   90.00
_cell.angle_gamma   90.00
#
_symmetry.space_group_name_H-M   'P 1'
#
loop_
_entity.id
_entity.type
_entity.pdbx_description
1 polymer ?
#
loop_
_entity_poly.entity_id
_entity_poly.type
_entity_poly.pdbx_seq_one_letter_code
_entity_poly.pdbx_strand_id
1 'polypeptide(L)' 'MIKYYFIGVIILISAILANIIASKLGLKTWYDFLNSIGNSSLKLMDYLWLFGIYPLILGLSAKLGIIVWEKLF' A
#
# COMPACT_ATOMS: atom_id res chain seq x y z
N MET A 1 16.14 -8.44 13.73
CA MET A 1 14.79 -9.01 13.47
C MET A 1 13.66 -8.12 13.97
N ILE A 2 13.65 -7.67 15.24
CA ILE A 2 12.55 -6.84 15.77
C ILE A 2 12.35 -5.49 15.04
N LYS A 3 13.45 -4.83 14.62
CA LYS A 3 13.41 -3.63 13.75
C LYS A 3 12.56 -3.86 12.50
N TYR A 4 12.79 -4.96 11.79
CA TYR A 4 12.07 -5.26 10.55
C TYR A 4 10.61 -5.62 10.80
N TYR A 5 10.30 -6.32 11.90
CA TYR A 5 8.91 -6.58 12.29
C TYR A 5 8.16 -5.27 12.56
N PHE A 6 8.77 -4.34 13.30
CA PHE A 6 8.20 -3.02 13.59
C PHE A 6 7.94 -2.22 12.30
N ILE A 7 8.92 -2.17 11.40
CA ILE A 7 8.74 -1.52 10.09
C ILE A 7 7.61 -2.19 9.29
N GLY A 8 7.54 -3.53 9.31
CA GLY A 8 6.47 -4.29 8.68
C GLY A 8 5.08 -3.93 9.21
N VAL A 9 4.93 -3.70 10.51
CA VAL A 9 3.67 -3.23 11.13
C VAL A 9 3.28 -1.85 10.60
N ILE A 10 4.24 -0.93 10.45
CA ILE A 10 3.98 0.40 9.89
C ILE A 10 3.53 0.33 8.42
N ILE A 11 4.17 -0.54 7.64
CA ILE A 11 3.77 -0.80 6.25
C ILE A 11 2.35 -1.38 6.21
N LEU A 12 2.03 -2.33 7.09
CA LEU A 12 0.70 -2.95 7.18
C LEU A 12 -0.39 -1.92 7.48
N ILE A 13 -0.19 -1.06 8.49
CA ILE A 13 -1.13 0.01 8.84
C ILE A 13 -1.33 0.95 7.64
N SER A 14 -0.24 1.31 6.97
CA SER A 14 -0.27 2.18 5.80
C SER A 14 -1.00 1.54 4.61
N ALA A 15 -0.82 0.24 4.38
CA ALA A 15 -1.54 -0.53 3.36
C ALA A 15 -3.05 -0.57 3.62
N ILE A 16 -3.48 -0.75 4.88
CA ILE A 16 -4.89 -0.71 5.27
C ILE A 16 -5.48 0.68 4.97
N LEU A 17 -4.78 1.75 5.35
CA LEU A 17 -5.22 3.11 5.06
C LEU A 17 -5.30 3.39 3.55
N ALA A 18 -4.32 2.92 2.77
CA ALA A 18 -4.33 3.04 1.32
C ALA A 18 -5.54 2.33 0.70
N ASN A 19 -5.90 1.12 1.17
CA ASN A 19 -7.09 0.42 0.70
C ASN A 19 -8.40 1.16 1.05
N ILE A 20 -8.49 1.76 2.24
CA ILE A 20 -9.65 2.61 2.61
C ILE A 20 -9.75 3.82 1.67
N ILE A 21 -8.62 4.46 1.36
CA ILE A 21 -8.57 5.59 0.43
C ILE A 21 -8.99 5.14 -0.98
N ALA A 22 -8.47 4.01 -1.47
CA ALA A 22 -8.84 3.44 -2.76
C ALA A 22 -10.36 3.22 -2.86
N SER A 23 -10.96 2.61 -1.84
CA SER A 23 -12.40 2.38 -1.75
C SER A 23 -13.20 3.69 -1.81
N LYS A 24 -12.77 4.73 -1.08
CA LYS A 24 -13.41 6.06 -1.10
C LYS A 24 -13.28 6.77 -2.45
N LEU A 25 -12.18 6.54 -3.17
CA LEU A 25 -11.93 7.12 -4.49
C LEU A 25 -12.55 6.29 -5.63
N GLY A 26 -13.19 5.15 -5.32
CA GLY A 26 -13.72 4.22 -6.33
C GLY A 26 -12.63 3.52 -7.15
N LEU A 27 -11.40 3.47 -6.64
CA LEU A 27 -10.25 2.80 -7.25
C LEU A 27 -10.17 1.35 -6.78
N LYS A 28 -9.64 0.48 -7.63
CA LYS A 28 -9.45 -0.94 -7.31
C LYS A 28 -8.31 -1.15 -6.31
N THR A 29 -8.51 -2.06 -5.36
CA THR A 29 -7.45 -2.56 -4.49
C THR A 29 -6.68 -3.70 -5.17
N TRP A 30 -5.54 -4.11 -4.59
CA TRP A 30 -4.81 -5.28 -5.07
C TRP A 30 -5.66 -6.56 -5.03
N TYR A 31 -6.53 -6.70 -4.03
CA TYR A 31 -7.44 -7.83 -3.94
C TYR A 31 -8.45 -7.84 -5.08
N ASP A 32 -9.04 -6.67 -5.38
CA ASP A 32 -9.94 -6.53 -6.51
C ASP A 32 -9.22 -6.84 -7.83
N PHE A 33 -8.03 -6.28 -8.04
CA PHE A 33 -7.23 -6.52 -9.23
C PHE A 33 -6.98 -8.01 -9.47
N LEU A 34 -6.48 -8.73 -8.46
CA LEU A 34 -6.17 -10.15 -8.56
C LEU A 34 -7.42 -11.00 -8.85
N ASN A 35 -8.54 -10.69 -8.21
CA ASN A 35 -9.81 -11.39 -8.44
C ASN A 35 -10.42 -11.10 -9.82
N SER A 36 -10.01 -10.00 -10.45
CA SER A 36 -10.56 -9.57 -11.73
C SER A 36 -9.66 -9.92 -12.92
N ILE A 37 -8.55 -10.63 -12.67
CA ILE A 37 -7.65 -11.17 -13.70
C ILE A 37 -8.45 -12.11 -14.61
N GLY A 38 -8.56 -11.74 -15.88
CA GLY A 38 -9.23 -12.54 -16.91
C GLY A 38 -10.69 -12.20 -17.19
N ASN A 39 -11.35 -11.33 -16.40
CA ASN A 39 -12.79 -11.09 -16.52
C ASN A 39 -13.23 -9.61 -16.42
N SER A 40 -12.32 -8.62 -16.43
CA SER A 40 -12.72 -7.22 -16.17
C SER A 40 -11.97 -6.14 -16.95
N SER A 41 -12.69 -5.05 -17.21
CA SER A 41 -12.19 -3.79 -17.75
C SER A 41 -11.57 -2.94 -16.63
N LEU A 42 -10.27 -3.11 -16.38
CA LEU A 42 -9.52 -2.22 -15.50
C LEU A 42 -9.31 -0.86 -16.19
N LYS A 43 -9.53 0.24 -15.46
CA LYS A 43 -9.28 1.58 -15.99
C LYS A 43 -7.78 1.86 -15.92
N LEU A 44 -7.27 2.72 -16.82
CA LEU A 44 -5.89 3.21 -16.74
C LEU A 44 -5.55 3.79 -15.36
N MET A 45 -6.53 4.43 -14.71
CA MET A 45 -6.38 4.99 -13.37
C MET A 45 -6.15 3.90 -12.30
N ASP A 46 -6.75 2.72 -12.45
CA ASP A 46 -6.52 1.59 -11.53
C ASP A 46 -5.08 1.09 -11.63
N TYR A 47 -4.51 1.04 -12.83
CA TYR A 47 -3.11 0.68 -13.03
C TYR A 47 -2.16 1.73 -12.44
N LEU A 48 -2.39 3.02 -12.69
CA LEU A 48 -1.59 4.10 -12.10
C LEU A 48 -1.65 4.09 -10.58
N TRP A 49 -2.84 3.81 -10.02
CA TRP A 49 -3.02 3.64 -8.58
C TRP A 49 -2.22 2.44 -8.05
N LEU A 50 -2.42 1.24 -8.61
CA LEU A 50 -1.87 -0.01 -8.08
C LEU A 50 -0.36 -0.16 -8.27
N PHE A 51 0.16 0.31 -9.41
CA PHE A 51 1.57 0.12 -9.78
C PHE A 51 2.42 1.38 -9.61
N GLY A 52 1.79 2.56 -9.50
CA GLY A 52 2.49 3.82 -9.27
C GLY A 52 2.31 4.31 -7.83
N ILE A 53 1.10 4.73 -7.49
CA ILE A 53 0.83 5.42 -6.21
C ILE A 53 0.96 4.46 -5.02
N TYR A 54 0.41 3.25 -5.12
CA TYR A 54 0.39 2.30 -4.02
C TYR A 54 1.81 1.87 -3.60
N PRO A 55 2.73 1.47 -4.51
CA PRO A 55 4.11 1.15 -4.13
C PRO A 55 4.88 2.35 -3.57
N LEU A 56 4.60 3.58 -4.04
CA LEU A 56 5.16 4.79 -3.46
C LEU A 56 4.71 4.99 -2.01
N ILE A 57 3.42 4.82 -1.70
CA ILE A 57 2.90 4.90 -0.34
C ILE A 57 3.59 3.86 0.55
N LEU A 58 3.71 2.62 0.09
CA LEU A 58 4.39 1.57 0.86
C LEU A 58 5.88 1.89 1.07
N GLY A 59 6.59 2.34 0.05
CA GLY A 59 8.00 2.74 0.16
C GLY A 59 8.20 3.90 1.15
N LEU A 60 7.33 4.91 1.11
CA LEU A 60 7.34 6.01 2.07
C LEU A 60 7.05 5.54 3.49
N SER A 61 6.11 4.61 3.67
CA SER A 61 5.80 4.02 4.99
C SER A 61 6.98 3.21 5.54
N ALA A 62 7.71 2.50 4.70
CA ALA A 62 8.93 1.81 5.09
C ALA A 62 10.00 2.80 5.55
N LYS A 63 10.24 3.88 4.78
CA LYS A 63 11.17 4.95 5.16
C LYS A 63 10.77 5.60 6.49
N LEU A 64 9.47 5.87 6.68
CA LEU A 64 8.94 6.40 7.94
C LEU A 64 9.21 5.43 9.09
N GLY A 65 8.97 4.13 8.89
CA GLY A 65 9.25 3.12 9.92
C GLY A 65 10.72 3.03 10.32
N ILE A 66 11.64 3.18 9.35
CA ILE A 66 13.08 3.26 9.62
C ILE A 66 13.39 4.49 10.50
N ILE A 67 12.90 5.67 10.10
CA ILE A 67 13.12 6.93 10.84
C ILE A 67 12.54 6.86 12.26
N VAL A 68 11.34 6.31 12.41
CA VAL A 68 10.69 6.16 13.73
C VAL A 68 11.49 5.21 14.62
N TRP A 69 11.94 4.07 14.06
CA TRP A 69 12.77 3.13 14.81
C TRP A 69 14.05 3.79 15.32
N GLU A 70 14.80 4.46 14.44
CA GLU A 70 16.10 5.07 14.74
C GLU A 70 16.02 6.26 15.72
N LYS A 71 14.83 6.87 15.85
CA LYS A 71 14.60 7.92 16.85
C LYS A 71 14.21 7.40 18.22
N LEU A 72 13.68 6.17 18.31
CA LEU A 72 13.14 5.60 19.54
C LEU A 72 14.08 4.57 20.18
N PHE A 73 14.92 3.89 19.40
CA PHE A 73 15.81 2.81 19.82
C PHE A 73 17.19 2.94 19.17
#